data_AF-A0A182HWY6-F1
#
_entry.id   AF-A0A182HWY6-F1
#
_cell.length_a   1.000
_cell.length_b   1.000
_cell.length_c   1.000
_cell.angle_alpha   90.00
_cell.angle_beta   90.00
_cell.angle_gamma   90.00
#
_symmetry.space_group_name_H-M   'P 1'
#
loop_
_entity.id
_entity.type
_entity.pdbx_description
1 polymer ?
#
loop_
_entity_poly.entity_id
_entity_poly.type
_entity_poly.pdbx_seq_one_letter_code
_entity_poly.pdbx_strand_id
1 'polypeptide(L)'
;DIEQSRAVIEAVSKRPSLWNKKLDSYKNRNVQNDGWTAIGSEVGLPTAEAKAVWKNLLNSYRTYRSKVKKSKHSGAGASEVYVPRWFAYEAMAFVEDTMEDANHQDT
;
A
#
# COMPACT_ATOMS: atom_id res chain seq x y z
N ASP A 1 14.09 -3.31 7.20
CA ASP A 1 15.00 -3.21 6.05
C ASP A 1 14.34 -2.41 4.92
N ILE A 2 15.04 -1.41 4.37
CA ILE A 2 14.49 -0.53 3.31
C ILE A 2 14.48 -1.24 1.95
N GLU A 3 15.47 -2.09 1.68
CA GLU A 3 15.59 -2.82 0.41
C GLU A 3 14.50 -3.88 0.29
N GLN A 4 14.28 -4.66 1.35
CA GLN A 4 13.16 -5.61 1.41
C GLN A 4 11.81 -4.91 1.23
N SER A 5 11.65 -3.74 1.87
CA SER A 5 10.42 -2.94 1.71
C SER A 5 10.21 -2.52 0.25
N ARG A 6 11.26 -2.03 -0.42
CA ARG A 6 11.19 -1.66 -1.84
C ARG A 6 10.89 -2.85 -2.73
N ALA A 7 11.56 -3.97 -2.52
CA ALA A 7 11.34 -5.20 -3.28
C ALA A 7 9.90 -5.72 -3.14
N VAL A 8 9.36 -5.70 -1.91
CA VAL A 8 7.93 -6.05 -1.67
C VAL A 8 7.00 -5.09 -2.40
N ILE A 9 7.25 -3.77 -2.36
CA ILE A 9 6.39 -2.78 -3.05
C ILE A 9 6.38 -3.04 -4.55
N GLU A 10 7.55 -3.24 -5.15
CA GLU A 10 7.68 -3.48 -6.59
C GLU A 10 7.04 -4.81 -7.01
N ALA A 11 7.23 -5.87 -6.24
CA ALA A 11 6.66 -7.17 -6.53
C ALA A 11 5.11 -7.17 -6.37
N VAL A 12 4.58 -6.40 -5.42
CA VAL A 12 3.14 -6.21 -5.25
C VAL A 12 2.55 -5.32 -6.34
N SER A 13 3.24 -4.25 -6.76
CA SER A 13 2.74 -3.34 -7.80
C SER A 13 2.50 -4.07 -9.13
N LYS A 14 3.37 -5.02 -9.48
CA LYS A 14 3.25 -5.93 -10.63
C LYS A 14 2.06 -6.91 -10.54
N ARG A 15 1.45 -7.08 -9.36
CA ARG A 15 0.41 -8.09 -9.08
C ARG A 15 -0.88 -7.43 -8.58
N PRO A 16 -1.73 -6.89 -9.48
CA PRO A 16 -2.98 -6.22 -9.13
C PRO A 16 -3.94 -7.07 -8.28
N SER A 17 -3.89 -8.40 -8.38
CA SER A 17 -4.70 -9.32 -7.55
C SER A 17 -4.46 -9.17 -6.05
N LEU A 18 -3.35 -8.56 -5.62
CA LEU A 18 -2.99 -8.42 -4.20
C LEU A 18 -3.41 -7.09 -3.57
N TRP A 19 -3.64 -6.06 -4.38
CA TRP A 19 -3.92 -4.71 -3.89
C TRP A 19 -5.15 -4.08 -4.52
N ASN A 20 -5.53 -4.49 -5.73
CA ASN A 20 -6.65 -3.91 -6.46
C ASN A 20 -7.97 -4.60 -6.14
N LYS A 21 -8.71 -4.02 -5.18
CA LYS A 21 -10.04 -4.48 -4.76
C LYS A 21 -11.11 -4.46 -5.86
N LYS A 22 -10.90 -3.69 -6.94
CA LYS A 22 -11.83 -3.59 -8.08
C LYS A 22 -11.75 -4.84 -8.98
N LEU A 23 -10.70 -5.67 -8.86
CA LEU A 23 -10.55 -6.89 -9.64
C LEU A 23 -11.19 -8.09 -8.94
N ASP A 24 -11.85 -8.96 -9.71
CA ASP A 24 -12.35 -10.23 -9.17
C ASP A 24 -11.23 -11.18 -8.73
N SER A 25 -10.04 -11.04 -9.32
CA SER A 25 -8.84 -11.77 -8.88
C SER A 25 -8.44 -11.44 -7.44
N TYR A 26 -8.79 -10.25 -6.93
CA TYR A 26 -8.60 -9.90 -5.52
C TYR A 26 -9.57 -10.66 -4.59
N LYS A 27 -10.75 -11.06 -5.06
CA LYS A 27 -11.67 -11.89 -4.26
C LYS A 27 -11.21 -13.35 -4.21
N ASN A 28 -10.35 -13.76 -5.14
CA ASN A 28 -9.86 -15.13 -5.25
C ASN A 28 -8.67 -15.37 -4.29
N ARG A 29 -8.93 -16.12 -3.21
CA ARG A 29 -7.93 -16.47 -2.20
C ARG A 29 -6.77 -17.30 -2.74
N ASN A 30 -7.01 -18.14 -3.75
CA ASN A 30 -5.96 -18.97 -4.35
C ASN A 30 -4.98 -18.08 -5.10
N VAL A 31 -5.48 -17.18 -5.96
CA VAL A 31 -4.66 -16.21 -6.70
C VAL A 31 -3.88 -15.30 -5.76
N GLN A 32 -4.49 -14.88 -4.64
CA GLN A 32 -3.79 -14.10 -3.63
C GLN A 32 -2.66 -14.89 -2.96
N ASN A 33 -2.93 -16.14 -2.54
CA ASN A 33 -1.91 -16.97 -1.91
C ASN A 33 -0.75 -17.26 -2.88
N ASP A 34 -1.05 -17.60 -4.12
CA ASP A 34 -0.04 -17.85 -5.15
C ASP A 34 0.79 -16.58 -5.40
N GLY A 35 0.14 -15.42 -5.47
CA GLY A 35 0.83 -14.13 -5.59
C GLY A 35 1.76 -13.83 -4.41
N TRP A 36 1.33 -14.10 -3.18
CA TRP A 36 2.16 -13.90 -1.99
C TRP A 36 3.31 -14.90 -1.90
N THR A 37 3.10 -16.16 -2.29
CA THR A 37 4.15 -17.16 -2.36
C THR A 37 5.20 -16.77 -3.39
N ALA A 38 4.77 -16.31 -4.57
CA ALA A 38 5.68 -15.82 -5.60
C ALA A 38 6.51 -14.62 -5.13
N ILE A 39 5.90 -13.66 -4.41
CA ILE A 39 6.63 -12.52 -3.82
C ILE A 39 7.63 -13.00 -2.77
N GLY A 40 7.23 -13.93 -1.90
CA GLY A 40 8.14 -14.51 -0.90
C GLY A 40 9.38 -15.12 -1.55
N SER A 41 9.19 -15.91 -2.61
CA SER A 41 10.29 -16.48 -3.39
C SER A 41 11.13 -15.41 -4.12
N GLU A 42 10.52 -14.35 -4.66
CA GLU A 42 11.21 -13.28 -5.38
C GLU A 42 12.08 -12.41 -4.45
N VAL A 43 11.58 -12.11 -3.25
CA VAL A 43 12.28 -11.26 -2.25
C VAL A 43 13.16 -12.09 -1.30
N GLY A 44 13.07 -13.41 -1.33
CA GLY A 44 13.77 -14.30 -0.40
C GLY A 44 13.22 -14.25 1.02
N LEU A 45 11.93 -13.96 1.18
CA LEU A 45 11.24 -13.86 2.46
C LEU A 45 10.17 -14.95 2.60
N PRO A 46 9.90 -15.45 3.81
CA PRO A 46 8.70 -16.22 4.07
C PRO A 46 7.44 -15.44 3.65
N THR A 47 6.47 -16.12 3.06
CA THR A 47 5.18 -15.53 2.65
C THR A 47 4.53 -14.72 3.78
N ALA A 48 4.64 -15.18 5.03
CA ALA A 48 4.14 -14.48 6.20
C ALA A 48 4.86 -13.15 6.47
N GLU A 49 6.18 -13.12 6.30
CA GLU A 49 6.98 -11.90 6.47
C GLU A 49 6.72 -10.90 5.35
N ALA A 50 6.64 -11.35 4.09
CA ALA A 50 6.29 -10.50 2.97
C ALA A 50 4.92 -9.82 3.18
N LYS A 51 3.93 -10.58 3.66
CA LYS A 51 2.61 -10.05 4.06
C LYS A 51 2.71 -9.04 5.20
N ALA A 52 3.54 -9.30 6.21
CA ALA A 52 3.75 -8.40 7.34
C ALA A 52 4.42 -7.08 6.93
N VAL A 53 5.46 -7.14 6.09
CA VAL A 53 6.14 -5.98 5.51
C VAL A 53 5.14 -5.13 4.72
N TRP A 54 4.37 -5.76 3.82
CA TRP A 54 3.33 -5.07 3.06
C TRP A 54 2.27 -4.42 3.95
N LYS A 55 1.81 -5.10 5.00
CA LYS A 55 0.84 -4.54 5.95
C LYS A 55 1.39 -3.30 6.66
N ASN A 56 2.65 -3.34 7.10
CA ASN A 56 3.30 -2.21 7.76
C ASN A 56 3.49 -1.01 6.82
N LEU A 57 3.83 -1.28 5.57
CA LEU A 57 3.90 -0.30 4.50
C LEU A 57 2.53 0.36 4.26
N LEU A 58 1.45 -0.41 4.14
CA LEU A 58 0.11 0.15 3.95
C LEU A 58 -0.34 1.03 5.14
N ASN A 59 -0.05 0.61 6.37
CA ASN A 59 -0.38 1.39 7.56
C ASN A 59 0.35 2.73 7.57
N SER A 60 1.64 2.72 7.25
CA SER A 60 2.46 3.93 7.10
C SER A 60 1.89 4.83 5.99
N TYR A 61 1.63 4.26 4.81
CA TYR A 61 1.07 5.00 3.68
C TYR A 61 -0.25 5.70 4.02
N ARG A 62 -1.18 5.00 4.68
CA ARG A 62 -2.46 5.58 5.15
C ARG A 62 -2.25 6.76 6.09
N THR A 63 -1.27 6.65 6.99
CA THR A 63 -0.93 7.72 7.94
C THR A 63 -0.39 8.95 7.22
N TYR A 64 0.58 8.78 6.32
CA TYR A 64 1.10 9.88 5.51
C TYR A 64 0.04 10.49 4.61
N ARG A 65 -0.80 9.66 3.96
CA ARG A 65 -1.92 10.12 3.13
C ARG A 65 -2.94 10.93 3.93
N SER A 66 -3.27 10.51 5.15
CA SER A 66 -4.16 11.28 6.03
C SER A 66 -3.59 12.67 6.34
N LYS A 67 -2.28 12.77 6.60
CA LYS A 67 -1.60 14.07 6.78
C LYS A 67 -1.65 14.95 5.53
N VAL A 68 -1.43 14.37 4.34
CA VAL A 68 -1.55 15.08 3.05
C VAL A 68 -2.98 15.53 2.78
N LYS A 69 -3.99 14.69 3.07
CA LYS A 69 -5.40 15.07 2.93
C LYS A 69 -5.77 16.22 3.88
N LYS A 70 -5.35 16.14 5.14
CA LYS A 70 -5.62 17.18 6.16
C LYS A 70 -4.96 18.51 5.80
N SER A 71 -3.70 18.50 5.32
CA SER A 71 -3.03 19.73 4.91
C SER A 71 -3.73 20.42 3.73
N LYS A 72 -4.35 19.66 2.83
CA LYS A 72 -5.14 20.21 1.71
C LYS A 72 -6.51 20.77 2.12
N HIS A 73 -7.11 20.28 3.21
CA HIS A 73 -8.48 20.65 3.62
C HIS A 73 -8.54 21.93 4.46
N SER A 74 -7.47 22.29 5.19
CA SER A 74 -7.49 23.39 6.17
C SER A 74 -7.49 24.82 5.60
N GLY A 75 -7.86 25.04 4.33
CA GLY A 75 -7.80 26.38 3.70
C GLY A 75 -6.37 26.92 3.50
N ALA A 76 -5.38 26.04 3.66
CA ALA A 76 -3.96 26.31 3.46
C ALA A 76 -3.67 26.59 1.98
N GLY A 77 -2.94 27.68 1.70
CA GLY A 77 -2.43 27.96 0.36
C GLY A 77 -1.49 26.84 -0.13
N ALA A 78 -1.30 26.71 -1.45
CA ALA A 78 -0.52 25.62 -2.05
C ALA A 78 0.91 25.43 -1.47
N SER A 79 1.46 26.45 -0.80
CA SER A 79 2.73 26.44 -0.09
C SER A 79 2.76 25.66 1.24
N GLU A 80 1.60 25.28 1.80
CA GLU A 80 1.49 24.62 3.12
C GLU A 80 1.10 23.13 3.04
N VAL A 81 0.99 22.57 1.83
CA VAL A 81 0.65 21.16 1.66
C VAL A 81 1.81 20.29 2.17
N TYR A 82 1.54 19.53 3.23
CA TYR A 82 2.46 18.52 3.75
C TYR A 82 2.99 17.59 2.64
N VAL A 83 4.31 17.56 2.46
CA VAL A 83 5.00 16.63 1.55
C VAL A 83 5.62 15.49 2.36
N PRO A 84 5.16 14.24 2.20
CA PRO A 84 5.72 13.09 2.90
C PRO A 84 7.17 12.84 2.46
N ARG A 85 8.12 12.84 3.42
CA ARG A 85 9.53 12.48 3.18
C ARG A 85 9.79 10.97 3.29
N TRP A 86 8.75 10.15 3.22
CA TRP A 86 8.85 8.72 3.44
C TRP A 86 9.24 8.00 2.15
N PHE A 87 10.30 7.20 2.19
CA PHE A 87 10.93 6.58 1.00
C PHE A 87 9.98 5.74 0.14
N ALA A 88 8.92 5.20 0.73
CA ALA A 88 7.95 4.34 0.07
C ALA A 88 6.67 5.09 -0.35
N TYR A 89 6.53 6.37 -0.02
CA TYR A 89 5.28 7.10 -0.26
C TYR A 89 4.92 7.16 -1.75
N GLU A 90 5.87 7.60 -2.58
CA GLU A 90 5.69 7.65 -4.04
C GLU A 90 5.56 6.25 -4.64
N ALA A 91 6.40 5.31 -4.18
CA ALA A 91 6.39 3.94 -4.66
C ALA A 91 5.05 3.22 -4.36
N MET A 92 4.33 3.64 -3.32
CA MET A 92 3.02 3.10 -2.96
C MET A 92 1.84 3.86 -3.56
N ALA A 93 2.06 4.94 -4.33
CA ALA A 93 0.97 5.74 -4.89
C ALA A 93 0.03 4.93 -5.80
N PHE A 94 0.47 3.82 -6.39
CA PHE A 94 -0.38 2.95 -7.22
C PHE A 94 -1.59 2.37 -6.47
N VAL A 95 -1.53 2.25 -5.14
CA VAL A 95 -2.66 1.75 -4.35
C VAL A 95 -3.74 2.81 -4.11
N GLU A 96 -3.47 4.08 -4.43
CA GLU A 96 -4.34 5.22 -4.09
C GLU A 96 -5.75 5.08 -4.67
N ASP A 97 -5.87 4.67 -5.94
CA ASP A 97 -7.16 4.50 -6.63
C ASP A 97 -8.01 3.34 -6.08
N THR A 98 -7.39 2.47 -5.28
CA THR A 98 -8.04 1.28 -4.67
C THR A 98 -8.30 1.46 -3.17
N MET A 99 -7.80 2.55 -2.61
CA MET A 99 -7.98 3.00 -1.23
C MET A 99 -9.18 3.93 -1.09
N GLU A 100 -10.18 3.84 -1.98
CA GLU A 100 -11.50 4.44 -1.76
C GLU A 100 -11.90 4.16 -0.31
N ASP A 101 -12.06 5.26 0.43
CA ASP A 101 -12.20 5.23 1.88
C ASP A 101 -13.36 4.28 2.17
N ALA A 102 -13.04 3.10 2.71
CA ALA A 102 -14.06 2.29 3.35
C ALA A 102 -14.49 3.13 4.55
N ASN A 103 -15.49 3.96 4.30
CA ASN A 103 -16.27 4.67 5.28
C ASN A 103 -16.94 3.60 6.14
N HIS A 104 -16.16 2.99 7.02
CA HIS A 104 -16.70 2.31 8.17
C HIS A 104 -17.15 3.45 9.08
N GLN A 105 -18.42 3.84 8.90
CA GLN A 105 -19.11 4.55 9.95
C GLN A 105 -18.94 3.73 11.23
N ASP A 106 -18.57 4.43 12.29
CA ASP A 106 -18.72 3.96 13.66
C ASP A 106 -20.06 3.24 13.83
N THR A 107 -20.00 2.05 14.42
CA THR A 107 -21.08 1.50 15.25
C THR A 107 -20.46 1.10 16.57
#